data_AF-A0AAN8JB22-F1
#
_entry.id   AF-A0AAN8JB22-F1
#
_cell.length_a   1.000
_cell.length_b   1.000
_cell.length_c   1.000
_cell.angle_alpha   90.00
_cell.angle_beta   90.00
_cell.angle_gamma   90.00
#
_symmetry.space_group_name_H-M   'P 1'
#
loop_
_entity.id
_entity.type
_entity.pdbx_description
1 polymer ?
#
loop_
_entity_poly.entity_id
_entity_poly.type
_entity_poly.pdbx_seq_one_letter_code
_entity_poly.pdbx_strand_id
1 'polypeptide(L)'
;MKELSRRGIGLDKKRADIISVENEDILWTKGILGSATPKQLLDTIFYLIGLNFAFRAGKEHRNLRHGQNSQLSLHTSESGDQYLQYTEDVSKTNQGGLKPQKHKKKVVRAFENLDIPERCIVRLYEKYIRLRPKTRACDAFYLQPAKLNSKEHWYNSIPVGVHTLQNLVKNMCLGGGMTGNFTNHSLRATAATRLYNAGVDEQLIAETTGHSSDAIRVYKRTSNAQLQDVSDIQNKRKKCKQENISKSEIQEPSSRELSIENEHFKFNLKF
;
A
#
# COMPACT_ATOMS: atom_id res chain seq x y z
N MET A 1 -1.68 30.36 19.91
CA MET A 1 -1.30 29.19 19.07
C MET A 1 0.07 29.36 18.40
N LYS A 2 0.38 30.52 17.77
CA LYS A 2 1.68 30.77 17.13
C LYS A 2 2.89 30.67 18.07
N GLU A 3 2.81 31.17 19.30
CA GLU A 3 3.90 31.11 20.28
C GLU A 3 4.29 29.68 20.69
N LEU A 4 3.31 28.79 20.88
CA LEU A 4 3.52 27.40 21.28
C LEU A 4 4.16 26.59 20.16
N SER A 5 3.69 26.76 18.92
CA SER A 5 4.32 26.20 17.73
C SER A 5 5.74 26.74 17.53
N ARG A 6 5.99 28.03 17.78
CA ARG A 6 7.33 28.63 17.71
C ARG A 6 8.31 28.04 18.73
N ARG A 7 7.80 27.55 19.86
CA ARG A 7 8.57 26.84 20.91
C ARG A 7 8.60 25.32 20.70
N GLY A 8 8.03 24.80 19.61
CA GLY A 8 7.98 23.37 19.31
C GLY A 8 6.99 22.54 20.14
N ILE A 9 6.22 23.18 21.03
CA ILE A 9 5.36 22.49 21.99
C ILE A 9 4.06 22.05 21.30
N GLY A 10 3.79 20.74 21.29
CA GLY A 10 2.57 20.15 20.72
C GLY A 10 2.61 19.89 19.21
N LEU A 11 3.78 20.00 18.56
CA LEU A 11 3.96 19.70 17.13
C LEU A 11 4.19 18.20 16.86
N ASP A 12 4.57 17.41 17.87
CA ASP A 12 4.79 15.98 17.75
C ASP A 12 3.45 15.22 17.69
N LYS A 13 2.84 15.21 16.51
CA LYS A 13 1.84 14.20 16.20
C LYS A 13 2.56 12.85 16.10
N LYS A 14 2.35 11.97 17.10
CA LYS A 14 2.84 10.58 17.06
C LYS A 14 2.29 9.91 15.79
N ARG A 15 3.16 9.75 14.79
CA ARG A 15 2.85 9.00 13.57
C ARG A 15 2.70 7.52 13.95
N ALA A 16 1.88 6.79 13.21
CA ALA A 16 1.76 5.35 13.39
C ALA A 16 3.10 4.69 13.05
N ASP A 17 3.55 3.71 13.82
CA ASP A 17 4.83 3.04 13.54
C ASP A 17 4.72 2.12 12.31
N ILE A 18 5.85 1.90 11.62
CA ILE A 18 5.95 0.95 10.51
C ILE A 18 6.20 -0.44 11.08
N ILE A 19 5.53 -1.44 10.53
CA ILE A 19 5.77 -2.84 10.83
C ILE A 19 6.93 -3.29 9.94
N SER A 20 8.11 -3.47 10.54
CA SER A 20 9.29 -3.97 9.84
C SER A 20 9.07 -5.41 9.34
N VAL A 21 9.96 -5.89 8.47
CA VAL A 21 9.90 -7.27 7.96
C VAL A 21 10.07 -8.25 9.12
N GLU A 22 11.00 -7.98 10.02
CA GLU A 22 11.29 -8.81 11.20
C GLU A 22 10.09 -8.86 12.15
N ASN A 23 9.44 -7.72 12.39
CA ASN A 23 8.24 -7.64 13.20
C ASN A 23 7.07 -8.41 12.56
N GLU A 24 6.92 -8.34 11.24
CA GLU A 24 5.93 -9.16 10.53
C GLU A 24 6.26 -10.66 10.67
N ASP A 25 7.51 -11.07 10.50
CA ASP A 25 7.93 -12.47 10.66
C ASP A 25 7.71 -12.98 12.08
N ILE A 26 7.86 -12.13 13.10
CA ILE A 26 7.50 -12.45 14.48
C ILE A 26 5.98 -12.72 14.59
N LEU A 27 5.14 -11.92 13.94
CA LEU A 27 3.68 -12.13 13.97
C LEU A 27 3.29 -13.48 13.36
N TRP A 28 3.93 -13.88 12.26
CA TRP A 28 3.72 -15.18 11.62
C TRP A 28 4.25 -16.33 12.48
N THR A 29 5.49 -16.22 12.94
CA THR A 29 6.19 -17.29 13.67
C THR A 29 5.57 -17.56 15.05
N LYS A 30 5.07 -16.52 15.74
CA LYS A 30 4.34 -16.67 17.01
C LYS A 30 2.89 -17.13 16.83
N GLY A 31 2.43 -17.37 15.61
CA GLY A 31 1.05 -17.78 15.33
C GLY A 31 0.00 -16.70 15.64
N ILE A 32 0.40 -15.42 15.65
CA ILE A 32 -0.56 -14.31 15.76
C ILE A 32 -1.26 -14.12 14.42
N LEU A 33 -0.48 -14.17 13.34
CA LEU A 33 -0.96 -14.35 11.98
C LEU A 33 -0.93 -15.83 11.61
N GLY A 34 -1.79 -16.24 10.69
CA GLY A 34 -2.00 -17.63 10.25
C GLY A 34 -3.47 -17.96 10.05
N SER A 35 -3.79 -19.25 9.99
CA SER A 35 -5.16 -19.69 9.63
C SER A 35 -5.65 -20.93 10.38
N ALA A 36 -5.04 -21.26 11.52
CA ALA A 36 -5.38 -22.46 12.29
C ALA A 36 -6.66 -22.29 13.12
N THR A 37 -7.01 -21.07 13.52
CA THR A 37 -8.21 -20.77 14.31
C THR A 37 -9.06 -19.65 13.66
N PRO A 38 -10.37 -19.54 13.98
CA PRO A 38 -11.22 -18.45 13.50
C PRO A 38 -10.66 -17.07 13.81
N LYS A 39 -10.14 -16.88 15.03
CA LYS A 39 -9.56 -15.60 15.42
C LYS A 39 -8.29 -15.29 14.63
N GLN A 40 -7.38 -16.25 14.51
CA GLN A 40 -6.11 -16.07 13.80
C GLN A 40 -6.36 -15.76 12.31
N LEU A 41 -7.28 -16.49 11.65
CA LEU A 41 -7.63 -16.22 10.25
C LEU A 41 -8.27 -14.84 10.06
N LEU A 42 -9.16 -14.42 10.96
CA LEU A 42 -9.76 -13.09 10.93
C LEU A 42 -8.71 -11.99 11.06
N ASP A 43 -7.84 -12.09 12.05
CA ASP A 43 -6.76 -11.13 12.31
C ASP A 43 -5.81 -11.06 11.10
N THR A 44 -5.51 -12.22 10.49
CA THR A 44 -4.65 -12.32 9.31
C THR A 44 -5.26 -11.69 8.07
N ILE A 45 -6.54 -11.95 7.81
CA ILE A 45 -7.25 -11.31 6.70
C ILE A 45 -7.35 -9.80 6.89
N PHE A 46 -7.58 -9.35 8.12
CA PHE A 46 -7.55 -7.93 8.43
C PHE A 46 -6.18 -7.30 8.13
N TYR A 47 -5.11 -7.94 8.61
CA TYR A 47 -3.72 -7.51 8.37
C TYR A 47 -3.40 -7.44 6.87
N LEU A 48 -3.65 -8.52 6.13
CA LEU A 48 -3.30 -8.62 4.71
C LEU A 48 -4.11 -7.67 3.84
N ILE A 49 -5.41 -7.49 4.10
CA ILE A 49 -6.23 -6.50 3.38
C ILE A 49 -5.68 -5.09 3.62
N GLY A 50 -5.39 -4.74 4.88
CA GLY A 50 -4.90 -3.40 5.21
C GLY A 50 -3.52 -3.12 4.61
N LEU A 51 -2.67 -4.13 4.51
CA LEU A 51 -1.33 -4.04 3.90
C LEU A 51 -1.40 -3.99 2.37
N ASN A 52 -2.00 -5.00 1.72
CA ASN A 52 -1.99 -5.13 0.26
C ASN A 52 -2.77 -4.02 -0.44
N PHE A 53 -3.90 -3.59 0.14
CA PHE A 53 -4.74 -2.55 -0.44
C PHE A 53 -4.51 -1.19 0.21
N ALA A 54 -3.56 -1.06 1.14
CA ALA A 54 -3.20 0.19 1.81
C ALA A 54 -4.42 0.96 2.35
N PHE A 55 -5.33 0.29 3.06
CA PHE A 55 -6.58 0.88 3.54
C PHE A 55 -6.37 2.04 4.51
N ARG A 56 -7.20 3.07 4.43
CA ARG A 56 -7.35 4.08 5.48
C ARG A 56 -7.97 3.41 6.70
N ALA A 57 -7.44 3.74 7.87
CA ALA A 57 -7.80 3.09 9.13
C ALA A 57 -9.32 3.02 9.36
N GLY A 58 -9.78 1.99 10.07
CA GLY A 58 -11.10 1.89 10.71
C GLY A 58 -12.32 1.88 9.76
N LYS A 59 -12.62 3.00 9.09
CA LYS A 59 -13.82 3.17 8.26
C LYS A 59 -13.82 2.32 7.00
N GLU A 60 -12.71 2.24 6.27
CA GLU A 60 -12.66 1.42 5.05
C GLU A 60 -12.84 -0.07 5.38
N HIS A 61 -12.13 -0.57 6.40
CA HIS A 61 -12.34 -1.92 6.90
C HIS A 61 -13.77 -2.17 7.38
N ARG A 62 -14.36 -1.24 8.15
CA ARG A 62 -15.74 -1.38 8.66
C ARG A 62 -16.77 -1.43 7.54
N ASN A 63 -16.55 -0.66 6.48
CA ASN A 63 -17.49 -0.54 5.37
C ASN A 63 -17.32 -1.63 4.31
N LEU A 64 -16.33 -2.52 4.46
CA LEU A 64 -16.22 -3.68 3.59
C LEU A 64 -17.46 -4.56 3.72
N ARG A 65 -17.98 -4.94 2.56
CA ARG A 65 -19.15 -5.80 2.43
C ARG A 65 -18.76 -7.12 1.77
N HIS A 66 -19.59 -8.11 1.99
CA HIS A 66 -19.60 -9.37 1.28
C HIS A 66 -20.99 -9.60 0.67
N GLY A 67 -21.03 -10.19 -0.53
CA GLY A 67 -22.25 -10.44 -1.28
C GLY A 67 -22.24 -9.67 -2.61
N GLN A 68 -23.42 -9.33 -3.11
CA GLN A 68 -23.59 -8.72 -4.43
C GLN A 68 -22.86 -7.37 -4.58
N ASN A 69 -22.75 -6.59 -3.50
CA ASN A 69 -22.12 -5.27 -3.48
C ASN A 69 -20.73 -5.28 -2.79
N SER A 70 -20.03 -6.41 -2.84
CA SER A 70 -18.68 -6.56 -2.28
C SER A 70 -17.67 -5.67 -3.00
N GLN A 71 -16.83 -4.96 -2.25
CA GLN A 71 -15.69 -4.25 -2.81
C GLN A 71 -14.52 -5.18 -3.16
N LEU A 72 -14.53 -6.41 -2.63
CA LEU A 72 -13.50 -7.43 -2.85
C LEU A 72 -14.03 -8.51 -3.78
N SER A 73 -13.27 -8.83 -4.82
CA SER A 73 -13.63 -9.82 -5.85
C SER A 73 -12.40 -10.59 -6.33
N LEU A 74 -12.56 -11.91 -6.52
CA LEU A 74 -11.55 -12.78 -7.10
C LEU A 74 -11.63 -12.74 -8.61
N HIS A 75 -10.46 -12.71 -9.25
CA HIS A 75 -10.31 -12.69 -10.70
C HIS A 75 -9.11 -13.56 -11.11
N THR A 76 -9.04 -13.86 -12.40
CA THR A 76 -7.90 -14.49 -13.05
C THR A 76 -7.38 -13.53 -14.12
N SER A 77 -6.07 -13.31 -14.18
CA SER A 77 -5.45 -12.48 -15.22
C SER A 77 -5.43 -13.21 -16.56
N GLU A 78 -5.09 -12.49 -17.62
CA GLU A 78 -4.88 -13.08 -18.95
C GLU A 78 -3.73 -14.11 -18.95
N SER A 79 -2.75 -13.95 -18.06
CA SER A 79 -1.66 -14.90 -17.83
C SER A 79 -2.06 -16.15 -17.02
N GLY A 80 -3.27 -16.20 -16.49
CA GLY A 80 -3.77 -17.31 -15.65
C GLY A 80 -3.53 -17.12 -14.15
N ASP A 81 -2.94 -16.01 -13.72
CA ASP A 81 -2.66 -15.74 -12.30
C ASP A 81 -3.92 -15.29 -11.56
N GLN A 82 -4.21 -15.93 -10.43
CA GLN A 82 -5.32 -15.50 -9.58
C GLN A 82 -4.96 -14.22 -8.81
N TYR A 83 -5.93 -13.33 -8.65
CA TYR A 83 -5.75 -12.13 -7.82
C TYR A 83 -7.04 -11.70 -7.13
N LEU A 84 -6.87 -11.08 -5.97
CA LEU A 84 -7.94 -10.39 -5.25
C LEU A 84 -7.93 -8.92 -5.63
N GLN A 85 -9.04 -8.42 -6.17
CA GLN A 85 -9.21 -7.01 -6.51
C GLN A 85 -10.06 -6.29 -5.47
N TYR A 86 -9.56 -5.15 -5.02
CA TYR A 86 -10.33 -4.16 -4.28
C TYR A 86 -10.75 -3.02 -5.19
N THR A 87 -12.03 -2.67 -5.16
CA THR A 87 -12.59 -1.47 -5.82
C THR A 87 -13.27 -0.59 -4.77
N GLU A 88 -12.76 0.62 -4.58
CA GLU A 88 -13.32 1.59 -3.63
C GLU A 88 -14.74 2.02 -4.04
N ASP A 89 -15.62 2.14 -3.04
CA ASP A 89 -16.91 2.82 -3.24
C ASP A 89 -16.68 4.29 -3.60
N VAL A 90 -17.65 4.94 -4.25
CA VAL A 90 -17.57 6.39 -4.48
C VAL A 90 -17.62 7.08 -3.11
N SER A 91 -16.48 7.56 -2.61
CA SER A 91 -16.36 8.08 -1.25
C SER A 91 -16.89 9.51 -1.11
N LYS A 92 -17.44 9.83 0.07
CA LYS A 92 -18.04 11.14 0.42
C LYS A 92 -17.04 12.30 0.54
N THR A 93 -15.74 12.11 0.29
CA THR A 93 -14.84 13.25 0.00
C THR A 93 -15.18 13.94 -1.34
N ASN A 94 -16.17 13.43 -2.06
CA ASN A 94 -16.81 14.07 -3.20
C ASN A 94 -17.83 15.18 -2.84
N GLN A 95 -18.02 15.55 -1.56
CA GLN A 95 -18.92 16.64 -1.13
C GLN A 95 -18.18 17.90 -0.68
N GLY A 96 -17.22 18.40 -1.46
CA GLY A 96 -16.42 19.55 -1.04
C GLY A 96 -15.84 20.39 -2.17
N GLY A 97 -16.69 20.92 -3.06
CA GLY A 97 -16.29 21.98 -3.99
C GLY A 97 -17.20 22.13 -5.21
N LEU A 98 -17.37 23.37 -5.69
CA LEU A 98 -18.14 23.75 -6.88
C LEU A 98 -17.58 23.20 -8.21
N LYS A 99 -16.61 22.27 -8.16
CA LYS A 99 -16.09 21.59 -9.34
C LYS A 99 -16.20 20.08 -9.12
N PRO A 100 -16.95 19.34 -9.96
CA PRO A 100 -16.93 17.89 -9.94
C PRO A 100 -15.55 17.43 -10.40
N GLN A 101 -14.62 17.25 -9.47
CA GLN A 101 -13.35 16.61 -9.77
C GLN A 101 -13.68 15.13 -10.03
N LYS A 102 -13.51 14.70 -11.29
CA LYS A 102 -13.68 13.30 -11.72
C LYS A 102 -12.63 12.42 -11.03
N HIS A 103 -12.79 12.16 -9.74
CA HIS A 103 -11.90 11.28 -9.01
C HIS A 103 -12.17 9.84 -9.46
N LYS A 104 -11.18 9.24 -10.13
CA LYS A 104 -11.19 7.82 -10.46
C LYS A 104 -11.27 7.02 -9.17
N LYS A 105 -12.13 6.00 -9.13
CA LYS A 105 -12.20 5.05 -8.01
C LYS A 105 -10.84 4.38 -7.86
N LYS A 106 -10.39 4.21 -6.62
CA LYS A 106 -9.21 3.39 -6.35
C LYS A 106 -9.52 1.92 -6.68
N VAL A 107 -8.70 1.35 -7.56
CA VAL A 107 -8.73 -0.08 -7.90
C VAL A 107 -7.34 -0.63 -7.66
N VAL A 108 -7.22 -1.67 -6.84
CA VAL A 108 -5.93 -2.28 -6.47
C VAL A 108 -6.07 -3.78 -6.55
N ARG A 109 -5.03 -4.45 -7.07
CA ARG A 109 -4.97 -5.91 -7.24
C ARG A 109 -3.87 -6.48 -6.36
N ALA A 110 -4.17 -7.58 -5.67
CA ALA A 110 -3.21 -8.35 -4.91
C ALA A 110 -3.16 -9.76 -5.50
N PHE A 111 -2.07 -10.08 -6.21
CA PHE A 111 -1.87 -11.34 -6.89
C PHE A 111 -1.55 -12.48 -5.91
N GLU A 112 -1.81 -13.70 -6.34
CA GLU A 112 -1.46 -14.90 -5.60
C GLU A 112 0.06 -14.93 -5.34
N ASN A 113 0.44 -15.26 -4.10
CA ASN A 113 1.81 -15.56 -3.75
C ASN A 113 2.01 -17.07 -3.78
N LEU A 114 2.73 -17.56 -4.79
CA LEU A 114 3.05 -18.98 -4.99
C LEU A 114 4.26 -19.43 -4.17
N ASP A 115 5.17 -18.51 -3.85
CA ASP A 115 6.40 -18.79 -3.09
C ASP A 115 6.10 -19.06 -1.62
N ILE A 116 5.12 -18.34 -1.04
CA ILE A 116 4.72 -18.45 0.37
C ILE A 116 3.19 -18.60 0.47
N PRO A 117 2.64 -19.78 0.13
CA PRO A 117 1.20 -20.00 0.06
C PRO A 117 0.43 -19.75 1.35
N GLU A 118 1.06 -19.97 2.51
CA GLU A 118 0.46 -19.79 3.84
C GLU A 118 0.26 -18.32 4.21
N ARG A 119 0.98 -17.41 3.55
CA ARG A 119 0.84 -15.94 3.69
C ARG A 119 0.06 -15.31 2.54
N CYS A 120 -0.39 -16.11 1.56
CA CYS A 120 -1.07 -15.64 0.38
C CYS A 120 -2.48 -15.09 0.70
N ILE A 121 -2.71 -13.81 0.38
CA ILE A 121 -4.00 -13.15 0.61
C ILE A 121 -5.14 -13.81 -0.16
N VAL A 122 -4.90 -14.27 -1.39
CA VAL A 122 -5.92 -14.92 -2.24
C VAL A 122 -6.43 -16.20 -1.57
N ARG A 123 -5.51 -17.11 -1.21
CA ARG A 123 -5.86 -18.39 -0.56
C ARG A 123 -6.51 -18.20 0.80
N LEU A 124 -5.98 -17.28 1.60
CA LEU A 124 -6.55 -16.98 2.91
C LEU A 124 -7.93 -16.36 2.77
N TYR A 125 -8.15 -15.49 1.78
CA TYR A 125 -9.44 -14.87 1.50
C TYR A 125 -10.47 -15.93 1.12
N GLU A 126 -10.14 -16.84 0.20
CA GLU A 126 -11.00 -17.96 -0.17
C GLU A 126 -11.36 -18.83 1.04
N LYS A 127 -10.36 -19.17 1.87
CA LYS A 127 -10.57 -19.92 3.11
C LYS A 127 -11.51 -19.17 4.06
N TYR A 128 -11.33 -17.86 4.22
CA TYR A 128 -12.21 -17.03 5.04
C TYR A 128 -13.64 -17.04 4.50
N ILE A 129 -13.84 -16.79 3.20
CA ILE A 129 -15.16 -16.81 2.57
C ILE A 129 -15.84 -18.16 2.72
N ARG A 130 -15.13 -19.26 2.50
CA ARG A 130 -15.66 -20.64 2.64
C ARG A 130 -16.17 -20.93 4.04
N LEU A 131 -15.53 -20.38 5.07
CA LEU A 131 -15.84 -20.64 6.48
C LEU A 131 -16.85 -19.65 7.08
N ARG A 132 -17.31 -18.66 6.30
CA ARG A 132 -18.44 -17.79 6.66
C ARG A 132 -19.75 -18.57 6.58
N PRO A 133 -20.78 -18.19 7.37
CA PRO A 133 -22.12 -18.74 7.22
C PRO A 133 -22.63 -18.62 5.79
N LYS A 134 -23.27 -19.68 5.29
CA LYS A 134 -23.94 -19.67 3.99
C LYS A 134 -25.19 -18.77 3.98
N THR A 135 -25.74 -18.46 5.16
CA THR A 135 -26.88 -17.56 5.31
C THR A 135 -26.46 -16.11 5.05
N ARG A 136 -27.14 -15.45 4.10
CA ARG A 136 -26.86 -14.04 3.73
C ARG A 136 -27.49 -13.03 4.71
N ALA A 137 -27.57 -13.35 5.99
CA ALA A 137 -28.23 -12.51 6.99
C ALA A 137 -27.48 -11.19 7.29
N CYS A 138 -26.20 -11.12 6.93
CA CYS A 138 -25.36 -9.96 7.17
C CYS A 138 -24.42 -9.71 5.98
N ASP A 139 -24.36 -8.47 5.52
CA ASP A 139 -23.48 -8.03 4.43
C ASP A 139 -22.10 -7.59 4.93
N ALA A 140 -21.86 -7.47 6.24
CA ALA A 140 -20.56 -7.09 6.77
C ALA A 140 -19.48 -8.12 6.38
N PHE A 141 -18.32 -7.62 5.95
CA PHE A 141 -17.22 -8.49 5.57
C PHE A 141 -16.61 -9.22 6.77
N TYR A 142 -16.24 -8.48 7.82
CA TYR A 142 -15.65 -9.01 9.04
C TYR A 142 -16.72 -9.51 10.00
N LEU A 143 -16.72 -10.82 10.25
CA LEU A 143 -17.68 -11.50 11.10
C LEU A 143 -17.03 -12.02 12.39
N GLN A 144 -17.81 -12.09 13.46
CA GLN A 144 -17.33 -12.57 14.75
C GLN A 144 -17.03 -14.07 14.70
N PRO A 145 -15.90 -14.52 15.27
CA PRO A 145 -15.63 -15.94 15.52
C PRO A 145 -16.78 -16.61 16.28
N ALA A 146 -17.23 -17.77 15.81
CA ALA A 146 -18.19 -18.60 16.50
C ALA A 146 -17.54 -19.27 17.72
N LYS A 147 -18.24 -19.30 18.86
CA LYS A 147 -17.77 -20.01 20.07
C LYS A 147 -17.76 -21.52 19.87
N LEU A 148 -18.78 -22.04 19.19
CA LEU A 148 -18.88 -23.43 18.75
C LEU A 148 -18.67 -23.42 17.24
N ASN A 149 -17.43 -23.65 16.80
CA ASN A 149 -17.11 -23.75 15.39
C ASN A 149 -17.07 -25.22 14.95
N SER A 150 -17.29 -25.44 13.66
CA SER A 150 -17.11 -26.74 13.00
C SER A 150 -16.05 -26.65 11.91
N LYS A 151 -15.75 -27.77 11.22
CA LYS A 151 -14.81 -27.74 10.08
C LYS A 151 -15.30 -26.84 8.93
N GLU A 152 -16.59 -26.55 8.86
CA GLU A 152 -17.20 -25.78 7.78
C GLU A 152 -17.71 -24.39 8.20
N HIS A 153 -17.89 -24.14 9.50
CA HIS A 153 -18.51 -22.91 10.00
C HIS A 153 -17.69 -22.34 11.15
N TRP A 154 -16.93 -21.27 10.88
CA TRP A 154 -16.04 -20.62 11.87
C TRP A 154 -16.57 -19.29 12.39
N TYR A 155 -17.49 -18.67 11.67
CA TYR A 155 -17.97 -17.32 11.99
C TYR A 155 -19.48 -17.31 12.17
N ASN A 156 -19.98 -16.39 12.98
CA ASN A 156 -21.41 -16.10 13.09
C ASN A 156 -21.81 -15.01 12.09
N SER A 157 -23.09 -14.91 11.72
CA SER A 157 -23.60 -13.81 10.88
C SER A 157 -23.74 -12.49 11.66
N ILE A 158 -22.77 -12.18 12.51
CA ILE A 158 -22.71 -11.01 13.38
C ILE A 158 -21.43 -10.22 13.05
N PRO A 159 -21.52 -8.91 12.75
CA PRO A 159 -20.36 -8.07 12.48
C PRO A 159 -19.40 -8.01 13.67
N VAL A 160 -18.09 -7.94 13.38
CA VAL A 160 -17.09 -7.60 14.40
C VAL A 160 -17.33 -6.17 14.91
N GLY A 161 -17.27 -6.00 16.24
CA GLY A 161 -17.47 -4.70 16.87
C GLY A 161 -16.48 -3.64 16.40
N VAL A 162 -16.94 -2.40 16.27
CA VAL A 162 -16.15 -1.27 15.74
C VAL A 162 -14.87 -1.05 16.54
N HIS A 163 -14.96 -1.08 17.87
CA HIS A 163 -13.80 -0.91 18.74
C HIS A 163 -12.81 -2.08 18.64
N THR A 164 -13.31 -3.30 18.40
CA THR A 164 -12.45 -4.45 18.14
C THR A 164 -11.66 -4.25 16.87
N LEU A 165 -12.35 -3.93 15.75
CA LEU A 165 -11.69 -3.67 14.47
C LEU A 165 -10.66 -2.53 14.57
N GLN A 166 -10.99 -1.43 15.27
CA GLN A 166 -10.08 -0.30 15.45
C GLN A 166 -8.78 -0.65 16.18
N ASN A 167 -8.79 -1.68 17.03
CA ASN A 167 -7.65 -2.07 17.86
C ASN A 167 -6.93 -3.34 17.35
N LEU A 168 -7.33 -3.94 16.23
CA LEU A 168 -6.77 -5.22 15.78
C LEU A 168 -5.25 -5.17 15.58
N VAL A 169 -4.72 -4.19 14.83
CA VAL A 169 -3.27 -4.09 14.61
C VAL A 169 -2.51 -3.81 15.90
N LYS A 170 -3.06 -2.94 16.76
CA LYS A 170 -2.49 -2.69 18.09
C LYS A 170 -2.38 -3.99 18.88
N ASN A 171 -3.44 -4.77 18.93
CA ASN A 171 -3.50 -6.02 19.69
C ASN A 171 -2.56 -7.09 19.10
N MET A 172 -2.48 -7.21 17.76
CA MET A 172 -1.53 -8.12 17.10
C MET A 172 -0.09 -7.74 17.43
N CYS A 173 0.27 -6.47 17.30
CA CYS A 173 1.63 -5.99 17.61
C CYS A 173 1.99 -6.19 19.09
N LEU A 174 1.06 -5.92 20.01
CA LEU A 174 1.24 -6.20 21.44
C LEU A 174 1.44 -7.69 21.71
N GLY A 175 0.64 -8.57 21.08
CA GLY A 175 0.83 -10.02 21.17
C GLY A 175 2.19 -10.46 20.62
N GLY A 176 2.74 -9.73 19.65
CA GLY A 176 4.07 -9.96 19.10
C GLY A 176 5.20 -9.55 20.04
N GLY A 177 4.90 -8.82 21.12
CA GLY A 177 5.89 -8.22 22.01
C GLY A 177 6.44 -6.89 21.50
N MET A 178 5.80 -6.27 20.50
CA MET A 178 6.23 -4.97 19.99
C MET A 178 5.73 -3.84 20.90
N THR A 179 6.62 -2.89 21.17
CA THR A 179 6.30 -1.63 21.86
C THR A 179 6.29 -0.49 20.87
N GLY A 180 5.26 0.37 20.89
CA GLY A 180 5.17 1.52 20.00
C GLY A 180 3.74 1.95 19.73
N ASN A 181 3.59 2.92 18.82
CA ASN A 181 2.34 3.43 18.32
C ASN A 181 1.86 2.63 17.09
N PHE A 182 1.61 1.34 17.29
CA PHE A 182 1.02 0.48 16.26
C PHE A 182 -0.50 0.64 16.23
N THR A 183 -1.03 1.02 15.08
CA THR A 183 -2.47 1.23 14.86
C THR A 183 -2.87 0.65 13.50
N ASN A 184 -4.15 0.60 13.16
CA ASN A 184 -4.55 0.16 11.81
C ASN A 184 -3.91 1.00 10.68
N HIS A 185 -3.58 2.26 10.96
CA HIS A 185 -2.87 3.12 10.00
C HIS A 185 -1.42 2.66 9.75
N SER A 186 -0.82 1.88 10.66
CA SER A 186 0.50 1.27 10.49
C SER A 186 0.57 0.37 9.26
N LEU A 187 -0.51 -0.34 8.88
CA LEU A 187 -0.51 -1.19 7.70
C LEU A 187 -0.35 -0.37 6.42
N ARG A 188 -1.11 0.73 6.28
CA ARG A 188 -0.98 1.66 5.16
C ARG A 188 0.39 2.34 5.13
N ALA A 189 0.91 2.75 6.28
CA ALA A 189 2.24 3.34 6.37
C ALA A 189 3.32 2.34 5.93
N THR A 190 3.20 1.09 6.38
CA THR A 190 4.10 0.00 6.00
C THR A 190 4.03 -0.28 4.51
N ALA A 191 2.83 -0.39 3.93
CA ALA A 191 2.64 -0.60 2.49
C ALA A 191 3.32 0.50 1.66
N ALA A 192 3.04 1.78 1.98
CA ALA A 192 3.62 2.91 1.27
C ALA A 192 5.16 2.94 1.40
N THR A 193 5.70 2.71 2.59
CA THR A 193 7.16 2.68 2.80
C THR A 193 7.83 1.50 2.10
N ARG A 194 7.22 0.31 2.07
CA ARG A 194 7.76 -0.85 1.32
C ARG A 194 7.86 -0.55 -0.17
N LEU A 195 6.80 -0.03 -0.77
CA LEU A 195 6.80 0.34 -2.19
C LEU A 195 7.85 1.41 -2.49
N TYR A 196 7.95 2.43 -1.63
CA TYR A 196 8.94 3.49 -1.80
C TYR A 196 10.38 2.97 -1.71
N ASN A 197 10.68 2.15 -0.70
CA ASN A 197 12.01 1.58 -0.51
C ASN A 197 12.39 0.59 -1.63
N ALA A 198 11.40 -0.03 -2.26
CA ALA A 198 11.60 -0.89 -3.45
C ALA A 198 11.78 -0.08 -4.76
N GLY A 199 11.73 1.26 -4.70
CA GLY A 199 11.90 2.11 -5.88
C GLY A 199 10.70 2.13 -6.82
N VAL A 200 9.50 1.73 -6.34
CA VAL A 200 8.27 1.81 -7.14
C VAL A 200 7.95 3.27 -7.45
N ASP A 201 7.51 3.53 -8.67
CA ASP A 201 7.15 4.87 -9.14
C ASP A 201 6.10 5.54 -8.23
N GLU A 202 6.28 6.85 -7.98
CA GLU A 202 5.43 7.61 -7.06
C GLU A 202 3.96 7.65 -7.51
N GLN A 203 3.67 7.66 -8.82
CA GLN A 203 2.31 7.62 -9.32
C GLN A 203 1.66 6.27 -9.01
N LEU A 204 2.37 5.16 -9.20
CA LEU A 204 1.83 3.84 -8.88
C LEU A 204 1.60 3.66 -7.37
N ILE A 205 2.48 4.22 -6.53
CA ILE A 205 2.26 4.30 -5.08
C ILE A 205 1.03 5.16 -4.76
N ALA A 206 0.82 6.26 -5.48
CA ALA A 206 -0.33 7.15 -5.32
C ALA A 206 -1.64 6.45 -5.57
N GLU A 207 -1.72 5.73 -6.69
CA GLU A 207 -2.88 4.94 -7.11
C GLU A 207 -3.15 3.81 -6.11
N THR A 208 -2.11 3.06 -5.74
CA THR A 208 -2.20 1.95 -4.76
C THR A 208 -2.64 2.42 -3.39
N THR A 209 -2.13 3.55 -2.92
CA THR A 209 -2.47 4.07 -1.60
C THR A 209 -3.72 4.96 -1.63
N GLY A 210 -4.12 5.50 -2.78
CA GLY A 210 -5.21 6.47 -2.90
C GLY A 210 -4.86 7.85 -2.34
N HIS A 211 -3.60 8.26 -2.41
CA HIS A 211 -3.18 9.62 -2.05
C HIS A 211 -3.00 10.48 -3.31
N SER A 212 -3.01 11.80 -3.17
CA SER A 212 -2.33 12.66 -4.14
C SER A 212 -0.83 12.47 -4.03
N SER A 213 -0.08 12.69 -5.12
CA SER A 213 1.38 12.54 -5.18
C SER A 213 2.11 13.23 -4.01
N ASP A 214 1.73 14.46 -3.68
CA ASP A 214 2.35 15.22 -2.60
C ASP A 214 2.10 14.62 -1.20
N ALA A 215 0.90 14.07 -0.95
CA ALA A 215 0.55 13.52 0.35
C ALA A 215 1.31 12.21 0.66
N ILE A 216 1.80 11.51 -0.36
CA ILE A 216 2.59 10.27 -0.22
C ILE A 216 3.96 10.55 0.37
N ARG A 217 4.52 11.74 0.10
CA ARG A 217 5.86 12.11 0.55
C ARG A 217 6.01 12.04 2.08
N VAL A 218 4.90 12.10 2.83
CA VAL A 218 4.87 11.90 4.29
C VAL A 218 5.33 10.49 4.72
N TYR A 219 5.20 9.49 3.85
CA TYR A 219 5.63 8.11 4.09
C TYR A 219 7.07 7.82 3.64
N LYS A 220 7.75 8.77 2.99
CA LYS A 220 9.20 8.72 2.78
C LYS A 220 9.87 8.87 4.14
N ARG A 221 10.05 7.76 4.85
CA ARG A 221 10.83 7.75 6.09
C ARG A 221 12.27 7.55 5.70
N THR A 222 13.10 8.54 6.00
CA THR A 222 14.55 8.41 5.84
C THR A 222 15.02 7.31 6.77
N SER A 223 15.64 6.27 6.23
CA SER A 223 16.25 5.22 7.04
C SER A 223 17.51 5.75 7.73
N ASN A 224 17.90 5.15 8.85
CA ASN A 224 19.17 5.51 9.50
C ASN A 224 20.37 5.30 8.57
N ALA A 225 20.33 4.28 7.71
CA ALA A 225 21.35 4.06 6.69
C ALA A 225 21.40 5.22 5.67
N GLN A 226 20.24 5.74 5.23
CA GLN A 226 20.19 6.92 4.37
C GLN A 226 20.71 8.18 5.10
N LEU A 227 20.39 8.35 6.38
CA LEU A 227 20.90 9.46 7.19
C LEU A 227 22.42 9.37 7.39
N GLN A 228 22.94 8.16 7.61
CA GLN A 228 24.38 7.89 7.68
C GLN A 228 25.07 8.19 6.35
N ASP A 229 24.51 7.72 5.23
CA ASP A 229 25.04 8.01 3.90
C ASP A 229 25.05 9.52 3.60
N VAL A 230 23.97 10.25 3.94
CA VAL A 230 23.92 11.72 3.83
C VAL A 230 24.99 12.37 4.71
N SER A 231 25.14 11.91 5.96
CA SER A 231 26.16 12.42 6.87
C SER A 231 27.57 12.16 6.34
N ASP A 232 27.83 10.98 5.78
CA ASP A 232 29.13 10.63 5.20
C ASP A 232 29.45 11.44 3.95
N ILE A 233 28.46 11.75 3.11
CA ILE A 233 28.61 12.67 1.98
C ILE A 233 28.93 14.10 2.47
N GLN A 234 28.17 14.61 3.44
CA GLN A 234 28.38 15.94 4.02
C GLN A 234 29.75 16.08 4.68
N ASN A 235 30.19 15.02 5.36
CA ASN A 235 31.50 14.95 6.00
C ASN A 235 32.63 14.55 5.03
N LYS A 236 32.36 14.47 3.72
CA LYS A 236 33.32 14.08 2.68
C LYS A 236 33.97 12.70 2.91
N ARG A 237 33.36 11.84 3.73
CA ARG A 237 33.76 10.44 3.97
C ARG A 237 33.38 9.53 2.81
N LYS A 238 32.37 9.93 2.02
CA LYS A 238 31.93 9.25 0.80
C LYS A 238 31.90 10.25 -0.35
N LYS A 239 32.55 9.93 -1.48
CA LYS A 239 32.44 10.75 -2.71
C LYS A 239 31.10 10.47 -3.37
N CYS A 240 30.40 11.52 -3.80
CA CYS A 240 29.19 11.37 -4.61
C CYS A 240 29.55 10.60 -5.88
N LYS A 241 28.78 9.57 -6.25
CA LYS A 241 28.99 8.87 -7.53
C LYS A 241 28.71 9.89 -8.64
N GLN A 242 29.76 10.35 -9.30
CA GLN A 242 29.60 10.89 -10.65
C GLN A 242 29.18 9.68 -11.49
N GLU A 243 27.91 9.61 -11.86
CA GLU A 243 27.55 8.79 -13.01
C GLU A 243 28.38 9.34 -14.17
N ASN A 244 29.29 8.49 -14.67
CA ASN A 244 29.94 8.71 -15.94
C ASN A 244 28.84 8.65 -17.00
N ILE A 245 28.19 9.78 -17.25
CA ILE A 245 27.65 10.06 -18.57
C ILE A 245 28.90 10.06 -19.44
N SER A 246 29.10 8.95 -20.14
CA SER A 246 30.09 8.82 -21.21
C SER A 246 30.01 10.10 -22.03
N LYS A 247 31.12 10.84 -22.05
CA LYS A 247 31.35 11.87 -23.06
C LYS A 247 31.24 11.17 -24.41
N SER A 248 30.04 11.13 -25.00
CA SER A 248 29.90 11.02 -26.44
C SER A 248 30.60 12.25 -26.98
N GLU A 249 31.67 12.01 -27.71
CA GLU A 249 32.43 13.00 -28.45
C GLU A 249 31.45 13.99 -29.09
N ILE A 250 31.58 15.27 -28.72
CA ILE A 250 31.01 16.35 -29.50
C ILE A 250 31.86 16.37 -30.76
N GLN A 251 31.44 15.61 -31.76
CA GLN A 251 31.83 15.87 -33.14
C GLN A 251 31.15 17.19 -33.51
N GLU A 252 31.97 18.24 -33.66
CA GLU A 252 31.53 19.47 -34.32
C GLU A 252 30.82 19.09 -35.62
N PRO A 253 29.62 19.61 -35.90
CA PRO A 253 28.99 19.39 -37.19
C PRO A 253 29.82 20.12 -38.25
N SER A 254 30.65 19.36 -38.95
CA SER A 254 31.21 19.74 -40.24
C SER A 254 30.08 20.29 -41.12
N SER A 255 30.27 21.50 -41.60
CA SER A 255 29.37 22.26 -42.47
C SER A 255 28.82 21.35 -43.58
N ARG A 256 27.53 21.02 -43.51
CA ARG A 256 26.87 20.25 -44.57
C ARG A 256 26.43 21.22 -45.66
N GLU A 257 27.20 21.29 -46.74
CA GLU A 257 26.71 21.86 -48.00
C GLU A 257 25.81 20.82 -48.70
N LEU A 258 24.55 21.18 -48.93
CA LEU A 258 23.62 20.45 -49.79
C LEU A 258 23.49 21.23 -51.08
N SER A 259 24.15 20.76 -52.13
CA SER A 259 23.97 21.26 -53.50
C SER A 259 22.88 20.46 -54.19
N ILE A 260 21.75 21.10 -54.47
CA ILE A 260 20.69 20.57 -55.33
C ILE A 260 20.83 21.25 -56.69
N GLU A 261 21.12 20.48 -57.73
CA GLU A 261 21.16 20.96 -59.11
C GLU A 261 19.82 20.70 -59.80
N ASN A 262 19.26 21.76 -60.40
CA ASN A 262 18.21 21.67 -61.41
C ASN A 262 18.44 22.80 -62.42
N GLU A 263 18.21 22.52 -63.71
CA GLU A 263 18.75 23.23 -64.89
C GLU A 263 18.50 24.76 -65.02
N HIS A 264 17.86 25.42 -64.04
CA HIS A 264 17.61 26.86 -64.15
C HIS A 264 17.90 27.74 -62.93
N PHE A 265 18.26 27.22 -61.73
CA PHE A 265 18.64 28.10 -60.60
C PHE A 265 19.59 27.42 -59.60
N LYS A 266 20.61 28.17 -59.13
CA LYS A 266 21.55 27.75 -58.06
C LYS A 266 21.29 28.57 -56.80
N PHE A 267 20.94 27.93 -55.70
CA PHE A 267 20.81 28.55 -54.38
C PHE A 267 21.74 27.87 -53.37
N ASN A 268 22.50 28.68 -52.63
CA ASN A 268 23.32 28.21 -51.50
C ASN A 268 22.67 28.67 -50.20
N LEU A 269 22.25 27.72 -49.36
CA LEU A 269 21.80 27.98 -47.99
C LEU A 269 22.89 27.54 -47.02
N LYS A 270 23.46 28.50 -46.29
CA LYS A 270 24.35 28.24 -45.15
C LYS A 270 23.49 28.10 -43.89
N PHE A 271 23.72 27.02 -43.14
CA PHE A 271 23.16 26.81 -41.79
C PHE A 271 24.31 26.70 -40.79
#